data_AF-A0A813FSM4-F1
#
_entry.id   AF-A0A813FSM4-F1
#
_cell.length_a   1.000
_cell.length_b   1.000
_cell.length_c   1.000
_cell.angle_alpha   90.00
_cell.angle_beta   90.00
_cell.angle_gamma   90.00
#
_symmetry.space_group_name_H-M   'P 1'
#
loop_
_entity.id
_entity.type
_entity.pdbx_description
1 polymer ?
#
loop_
_entity_poly.entity_id
_entity_poly.type
_entity_poly.pdbx_seq_one_letter_code
_entity_poly.pdbx_strand_id
1 'polypeptide(L)'
;PSGGGKSTVMSMIQRFYDPQEGSVLIGAGRIPMSGLNIRWWRKQIGFVGQEPILFDTSVLENVKYGLEEHEEVSPEHLEKCKLMANLNFVDSHKGQGWETQVGPRGGRLSGGQKQRV
;
A
#
# COMPACT_ATOMS: atom_id res chain seq x y z
N PRO A 1 20.28 11.99 9.92
CA PRO A 1 19.72 13.28 9.43
C PRO A 1 18.33 13.11 8.79
N SER A 2 17.35 13.90 9.25
CA SER A 2 16.15 14.20 8.46
C SER A 2 16.56 14.95 7.19
N GLY A 3 15.94 14.67 6.04
CA GLY A 3 16.30 15.30 4.75
C GLY A 3 17.42 14.62 3.94
N GLY A 4 17.96 13.49 4.39
CA GLY A 4 19.00 12.75 3.64
C GLY A 4 18.53 12.02 2.37
N GLY A 5 17.43 12.44 1.73
CA GLY A 5 16.97 11.89 0.45
C GLY A 5 16.27 10.53 0.47
N LYS A 6 16.05 9.91 1.64
CA LYS A 6 15.41 8.58 1.75
C LYS A 6 14.05 8.49 1.05
N SER A 7 13.18 9.46 1.26
CA SER A 7 11.87 9.51 0.60
C SER A 7 12.01 9.71 -0.91
N THR A 8 12.99 10.51 -1.34
CA THR A 8 13.30 10.72 -2.76
C THR A 8 13.73 9.43 -3.44
N VAL A 9 14.54 8.59 -2.78
CA VAL A 9 14.90 7.26 -3.28
C VAL A 9 13.66 6.38 -3.46
N MET A 10 12.75 6.37 -2.50
CA MET A 10 11.48 5.63 -2.63
C MET A 10 10.62 6.16 -3.78
N SER A 11 10.60 7.48 -4.02
CA SER A 11 9.89 8.08 -5.15
C SER A 11 10.52 7.71 -6.50
N MET A 12 11.85 7.60 -6.58
CA MET A 12 12.53 7.11 -7.78
C MET A 12 12.25 5.63 -8.04
N ILE A 13 12.28 4.77 -7.00
CA ILE A 13 11.94 3.34 -7.12
C ILE A 13 10.49 3.17 -7.63
N GLN A 14 9.55 3.96 -7.13
CA GLN A 14 8.15 3.96 -7.61
C GLN A 14 7.97 4.65 -8.98
N ARG A 15 9.07 5.15 -9.55
CA ARG A 15 9.12 5.90 -10.81
C ARG A 15 8.11 7.05 -10.86
N PHE A 16 8.00 7.79 -9.75
CA PHE A 16 7.36 9.11 -9.77
C PHE A 16 8.25 10.16 -10.44
N TYR A 17 9.56 9.92 -10.42
CA TYR A 17 10.57 10.73 -11.08
C TYR A 17 11.57 9.80 -11.79
N ASP A 18 12.01 10.20 -12.97
CA ASP A 18 13.16 9.60 -13.64
C ASP A 18 14.44 10.37 -13.22
N PRO A 19 15.60 9.69 -13.10
CA PRO A 19 16.85 10.36 -12.77
C PRO A 19 17.29 11.29 -13.91
N GLN A 20 17.86 12.45 -13.58
CA GLN A 20 18.41 13.36 -14.59
C GLN A 20 19.69 12.81 -15.23
N GLU A 21 20.51 12.11 -14.43
CA GLU A 21 21.73 11.44 -14.86
C GLU A 21 21.81 10.04 -14.25
N GLY A 22 22.41 9.10 -14.99
CA GLY A 22 22.52 7.70 -14.60
C GLY A 22 21.24 6.90 -14.86
N SER A 23 21.12 5.75 -14.21
CA SER A 23 20.03 4.80 -14.45
C SER A 23 19.70 3.99 -13.21
N VAL A 24 18.41 3.73 -12.98
CA VAL A 24 17.94 2.73 -12.00
C VAL A 24 17.81 1.38 -12.71
N LEU A 25 18.49 0.37 -12.19
CA LEU A 25 18.57 -0.97 -12.78
C LEU A 25 17.93 -1.99 -11.84
N ILE A 26 17.12 -2.90 -12.39
CA ILE A 26 16.36 -3.88 -11.61
C ILE A 26 16.94 -5.28 -11.78
N GLY A 27 17.12 -5.96 -10.64
CA GLY A 27 17.51 -7.37 -10.57
C GLY A 27 18.93 -7.67 -11.07
N ALA A 28 19.27 -8.96 -11.07
CA ALA A 28 20.58 -9.44 -11.51
C ALA A 28 20.85 -9.18 -13.00
N GLY A 29 19.79 -9.18 -13.83
CA GLY A 29 19.86 -8.85 -15.26
C GLY A 29 20.12 -7.37 -15.56
N ARG A 30 20.19 -6.51 -14.54
CA ARG A 30 20.45 -5.06 -14.67
C ARG A 30 19.52 -4.37 -15.69
N ILE A 31 18.25 -4.74 -15.67
CA ILE A 31 17.26 -4.23 -16.63
C ILE A 31 17.00 -2.76 -16.33
N PRO A 32 17.14 -1.83 -17.31
CA PRO A 32 16.83 -0.43 -17.09
C PRO A 32 15.34 -0.23 -16.78
N MET A 33 15.06 0.36 -15.62
CA MET A 33 13.68 0.64 -15.18
C MET A 33 12.93 1.57 -16.15
N SER A 34 13.66 2.43 -16.87
CA SER A 34 13.11 3.35 -17.87
C SER A 34 12.38 2.65 -19.02
N GLY A 35 12.79 1.42 -19.38
CA GLY A 35 12.16 0.62 -20.43
C GLY A 35 10.95 -0.19 -19.99
N LEU A 36 10.64 -0.22 -18.68
CA LEU A 36 9.53 -1.02 -18.16
C LEU A 36 8.19 -0.30 -18.30
N ASN A 37 7.12 -1.07 -18.48
CA ASN A 37 5.77 -0.54 -18.34
C ASN A 37 5.53 -0.12 -16.88
N ILE A 38 5.18 1.15 -16.67
CA ILE A 38 5.07 1.73 -15.33
C ILE A 38 3.96 1.10 -14.49
N ARG A 39 2.84 0.68 -15.11
CA ARG A 39 1.74 0.01 -14.38
C ARG A 39 2.19 -1.36 -13.91
N TRP A 40 2.80 -2.14 -14.78
CA TRP A 40 3.36 -3.44 -14.42
C TRP A 40 4.42 -3.32 -13.32
N TRP A 41 5.33 -2.34 -13.44
CA TRP A 41 6.39 -2.14 -12.46
C TRP A 41 5.84 -1.83 -11.06
N ARG A 42 4.86 -0.93 -10.97
CA ARG A 42 4.27 -0.56 -9.67
C ARG A 42 3.50 -1.72 -9.02
N LYS A 43 2.99 -2.68 -9.81
CA LYS A 43 2.40 -3.92 -9.27
C LYS A 43 3.42 -4.85 -8.59
N GLN A 44 4.71 -4.72 -8.92
CA GLN A 44 5.77 -5.52 -8.29
C GLN A 44 6.24 -4.94 -6.94
N ILE A 45 5.72 -3.78 -6.53
CA ILE A 45 6.18 -3.05 -5.34
C ILE A 45 5.01 -2.81 -4.39
N GLY A 46 5.10 -3.35 -3.17
CA GLY A 46 4.31 -2.89 -2.03
C GLY A 46 5.03 -1.76 -1.30
N PHE A 47 4.33 -0.65 -1.00
CA PHE A 47 4.87 0.48 -0.25
C PHE A 47 3.95 0.87 0.91
N VAL A 48 4.48 0.82 2.13
CA VAL A 48 3.81 1.31 3.34
C VAL A 48 4.45 2.65 3.74
N GLY A 49 3.71 3.73 3.54
CA GLY A 49 4.16 5.08 3.86
C GLY A 49 4.17 5.37 5.36
N GLN A 50 4.92 6.39 5.77
CA GLN A 50 4.93 6.86 7.16
C GLN A 50 3.54 7.36 7.59
N GLU A 51 2.84 8.07 6.70
CA GLU A 51 1.44 8.50 6.85
C GLU A 51 0.60 7.85 5.75
N PRO A 52 0.04 6.65 5.99
CA PRO A 52 -0.83 5.97 5.04
C PRO A 52 -2.09 6.79 4.77
N ILE A 53 -2.50 6.82 3.50
CA ILE A 53 -3.71 7.48 3.05
C ILE A 53 -4.75 6.39 2.79
N LEU A 54 -5.86 6.46 3.51
CA LEU A 54 -7.01 5.59 3.29
C LEU A 54 -8.11 6.40 2.59
N PHE A 55 -8.80 5.76 1.66
CA PHE A 55 -10.00 6.31 1.03
C PHE A 55 -11.15 6.34 2.02
N ASP A 56 -12.05 7.31 1.88
CA ASP A 56 -13.23 7.47 2.75
C ASP A 56 -14.30 6.42 2.42
N THR A 57 -14.00 5.17 2.77
CA THR A 57 -14.83 3.97 2.53
C THR A 57 -14.60 2.95 3.66
N SER A 58 -15.06 1.71 3.49
CA SER A 58 -14.84 0.64 4.47
C SER A 58 -13.37 0.18 4.54
N VAL A 59 -13.03 -0.51 5.63
CA VAL A 59 -11.72 -1.20 5.74
C VAL A 59 -11.58 -2.23 4.60
N LEU A 60 -12.64 -2.96 4.27
CA LEU A 60 -12.63 -3.95 3.19
C LEU A 60 -12.23 -3.35 1.85
N GLU A 61 -12.85 -2.23 1.47
CA GLU A 61 -12.58 -1.55 0.20
C GLU A 61 -11.15 -1.00 0.15
N ASN A 62 -10.62 -0.50 1.28
CA ASN A 62 -9.21 -0.09 1.35
C ASN A 62 -8.24 -1.26 1.22
N VAL A 63 -8.52 -2.42 1.83
CA VAL A 63 -7.67 -3.61 1.70
C VAL A 63 -7.76 -4.20 0.28
N LYS A 64 -8.96 -4.25 -0.30
CA LYS A 64 -9.17 -4.71 -1.68
C LYS A 64 -8.55 -3.80 -2.73
N TYR A 65 -8.28 -2.53 -2.40
CA TYR A 65 -7.62 -1.61 -3.32
C TYR A 65 -6.24 -2.09 -3.79
N GLY A 66 -5.58 -2.96 -3.03
CA GLY A 66 -4.32 -3.60 -3.44
C GLY A 66 -4.46 -4.72 -4.48
N LEU A 67 -5.67 -5.18 -4.77
CA LEU A 67 -5.95 -6.27 -5.71
C LEU A 67 -6.12 -5.75 -7.14
N GLU A 68 -5.93 -6.64 -8.11
CA GLU A 68 -6.29 -6.34 -9.50
C GLU A 68 -7.82 -6.44 -9.71
N GLU A 69 -8.37 -5.72 -10.70
CA GLU A 69 -9.82 -5.64 -10.96
C GLU A 69 -10.50 -7.02 -11.16
N HIS A 70 -9.74 -8.02 -11.58
CA HIS A 70 -10.24 -9.38 -11.84
C HIS A 70 -9.84 -10.39 -10.75
N GLU A 71 -9.14 -9.95 -9.70
CA GLU A 71 -8.78 -10.81 -8.58
C GLU A 71 -9.92 -10.87 -7.57
N GLU A 72 -10.54 -12.04 -7.46
CA GLU A 72 -11.45 -12.34 -6.37
C GLU A 72 -10.68 -12.83 -5.14
N VAL A 73 -10.98 -12.25 -3.99
CA VAL A 73 -10.39 -12.68 -2.71
C VAL A 73 -11.38 -13.56 -1.96
N SER A 74 -10.96 -14.78 -1.63
CA SER A 74 -11.77 -15.66 -0.80
C SER A 74 -11.88 -15.14 0.64
N PRO A 75 -12.96 -15.48 1.36
CA PRO A 75 -13.08 -15.13 2.78
C PRO A 75 -11.91 -15.64 3.63
N GLU A 76 -11.35 -16.81 3.29
CA GLU A 76 -10.19 -17.37 3.99
C GLU A 76 -8.92 -16.52 3.80
N HIS A 77 -8.70 -15.97 2.60
CA HIS A 77 -7.58 -15.07 2.35
C HIS A 77 -7.74 -13.74 3.10
N LEU A 78 -8.96 -13.21 3.18
CA LEU A 78 -9.23 -12.02 3.98
C LEU A 78 -8.95 -12.26 5.47
N GLU A 79 -9.35 -13.42 6.01
CA GLU A 79 -9.09 -13.74 7.42
C GLU A 79 -7.58 -13.94 7.70
N LYS A 80 -6.85 -14.58 6.77
CA LYS A 80 -5.39 -14.66 6.82
C LYS A 80 -4.74 -13.27 6.80
N CYS A 81 -5.17 -12.40 5.89
CA CYS A 81 -4.70 -11.02 5.79
C CYS A 81 -4.92 -10.27 7.12
N LYS A 82 -6.14 -10.35 7.67
CA LYS A 82 -6.52 -9.75 8.94
C LYS A 82 -5.63 -10.20 10.09
N LEU A 83 -5.35 -11.50 10.17
CA LEU A 83 -4.48 -12.06 11.20
C LEU A 83 -3.03 -11.57 11.04
N MET A 84 -2.47 -11.64 9.82
CA MET A 84 -1.08 -11.24 9.54
C MET A 84 -0.84 -9.75 9.77
N ALA A 85 -1.80 -8.90 9.41
CA ALA A 85 -1.73 -7.47 9.59
C ALA A 85 -2.19 -7.00 10.97
N ASN A 86 -2.65 -7.91 11.86
CA ASN A 86 -3.21 -7.60 13.17
C ASN A 86 -4.35 -6.56 13.11
N LEU A 87 -5.32 -6.81 12.23
CA LEU A 87 -6.51 -5.99 12.02
C LEU A 87 -7.67 -6.34 12.99
N ASN A 88 -7.39 -6.98 14.13
CA ASN A 88 -8.41 -7.40 15.10
C ASN A 88 -9.21 -6.23 15.69
N PHE A 89 -8.68 -5.00 15.63
CA PHE A 89 -9.40 -3.79 16.05
C PHE A 89 -10.64 -3.52 15.19
N VAL A 90 -10.73 -4.12 14.00
CA VAL A 90 -11.86 -3.97 13.09
C VAL A 90 -13.12 -4.63 13.69
N ASP A 91 -12.96 -5.70 14.46
CA ASP A 91 -14.10 -6.38 15.12
C ASP A 91 -14.63 -5.60 16.32
N SER A 92 -13.77 -4.83 16.99
CA SER A 92 -14.17 -4.03 18.16
C SER A 92 -14.96 -2.77 17.78
N HIS A 93 -14.99 -2.38 16.50
CA HIS A 93 -15.75 -1.23 16.02
C HIS A 93 -17.23 -1.58 15.81
N LYS A 94 -18.00 -1.56 16.91
CA LYS A 94 -19.48 -1.63 16.89
C LYS A 94 -20.05 -2.83 16.10
N GLY A 95 -19.29 -3.92 15.97
CA GLY A 95 -19.71 -5.13 15.26
C GLY A 95 -19.80 -4.98 13.73
N GLN A 96 -19.23 -3.93 13.14
CA GLN A 96 -19.27 -3.72 11.68
C GLN A 96 -18.20 -4.55 10.93
N GLY A 97 -17.15 -4.99 11.63
CA GLY A 97 -16.10 -5.79 11.03
C GLY A 97 -15.53 -5.09 9.79
N TRP A 98 -15.36 -5.84 8.70
CA TRP A 98 -14.85 -5.36 7.41
C TRP A 98 -15.58 -4.12 6.85
N GLU A 99 -16.85 -3.91 7.20
CA GLU A 99 -17.66 -2.76 6.77
C GLU A 99 -17.42 -1.48 7.60
N THR A 100 -16.52 -1.55 8.58
CA THR A 100 -16.13 -0.38 9.40
C THR A 100 -15.63 0.74 8.51
N GLN A 101 -16.30 1.90 8.60
CA GLN A 101 -15.94 3.09 7.82
C GLN A 101 -14.72 3.80 8.43
N VAL A 102 -13.66 3.98 7.64
CA VAL A 102 -12.39 4.59 8.11
C VAL A 102 -12.47 6.12 8.24
N GLY A 103 -13.43 6.75 7.55
CA GLY A 103 -13.63 8.19 7.52
C GLY A 103 -12.62 8.93 6.62
N PRO A 104 -12.77 10.26 6.46
CA PRO A 104 -11.90 11.05 5.60
C PRO A 104 -10.42 10.88 5.96
N ARG A 105 -9.60 10.43 4.99
CA ARG A 105 -8.17 10.12 5.17
C ARG A 105 -7.90 9.17 6.35
N GLY A 106 -8.82 8.25 6.62
CA GLY A 106 -8.74 7.32 7.74
C GLY A 106 -8.87 7.97 9.12
N GLY A 107 -9.46 9.16 9.24
CA GLY A 107 -9.49 9.96 10.48
C GLY A 107 -10.07 9.26 11.72
N ARG A 108 -10.79 8.14 11.56
CA ARG A 108 -11.31 7.33 12.67
C ARG A 108 -10.32 6.30 13.21
N LEU A 109 -9.17 6.14 12.57
CA LEU A 109 -8.11 5.20 12.95
C LEU A 109 -6.90 5.94 13.51
N SER A 110 -6.29 5.38 14.55
CA SER A 110 -4.96 5.81 15.02
C SER A 110 -3.89 5.60 13.94
N GLY A 111 -2.76 6.32 14.02
CA GLY A 111 -1.69 6.18 13.03
C GLY A 111 -1.20 4.74 12.83
N GLY A 112 -1.06 3.98 13.93
CA GLY A 112 -0.68 2.57 13.86
C GLY A 112 -1.77 1.66 13.31
N GLN A 113 -3.06 2.01 13.46
CA GLN A 113 -4.14 1.29 12.79
C GLN A 113 -4.14 1.58 11.29
N LYS A 114 -3.90 2.82 10.86
CA LYS A 114 -3.76 3.17 9.44
C LYS A 114 -2.61 2.46 8.75
N GLN A 115 -1.50 2.22 9.45
CA GLN A 115 -0.34 1.51 8.90
C GLN A 115 -0.57 0.01 8.74
N ARG A 116 -1.57 -0.55 9.41
CA ARG A 116 -1.93 -1.98 9.32
C ARG A 116 -2.99 -2.27 8.25
N VAL A 117 -3.81 -1.27 7.92
CA VAL A 117 -4.75 -1.33 6.78
C VAL A 117 -3.97 -1.05 5.51
#